data_AF-A0A091DAG3-F1
#
_entry.id   AF-A0A091DAG3-F1
#
_cell.length_a   1.000
_cell.length_b   1.000
_cell.length_c   1.000
_cell.angle_alpha   90.00
_cell.angle_beta   90.00
_cell.angle_gamma   90.00
#
_symmetry.space_group_name_H-M   'P 1'
#
loop_
_entity.id
_entity.type
_entity.pdbx_description
1 polymer ?
#
loop_
_entity_poly.entity_id
_entity_poly.type
_entity_poly.pdbx_seq_one_letter_code
_entity_poly.pdbx_strand_id
1 'polypeptide(L)'
;MLSTGSPDSLHHIQSLDLPSAGDCQIHVAPCQLPAELQTPVSSCPEESLLMQEETAAFLSLLWTFYLGNGLREDVSYEERACEGGKFATVEVTNKPVDEALREAMPKVMKYVGGTNDKGIGMGMTVPVSFAVFPDEDGSLQKKLKVWFRIPNQFQSNPPVPSDDSIKIEERESITVYSTQFGGYAKETDYVSQARQLRAALEGTATCRGDLYFCTGYDPPMKPYGRRNEVWLVKA
;
A
#
# COMPACT_ATOMS: atom_id res chain seq x y z
N MET A 1 49.72 18.16 44.79
CA MET A 1 50.89 17.39 44.30
C MET A 1 50.46 15.96 44.06
N LEU A 2 50.97 15.35 42.98
CA LEU A 2 51.00 13.91 42.66
C LEU A 2 49.63 13.29 42.24
N SER A 3 49.51 12.47 41.20
CA SER A 3 50.47 12.04 40.18
C SER A 3 49.73 11.23 39.09
N THR A 4 50.01 11.55 37.82
CA THR A 4 50.41 10.65 36.71
C THR A 4 49.56 9.44 36.28
N GLY A 5 49.33 9.35 34.97
CA GLY A 5 49.32 8.05 34.24
C GLY A 5 48.38 7.95 33.03
N SER A 6 48.89 8.22 31.82
CA SER A 6 48.56 7.46 30.59
C SER A 6 49.60 6.32 30.47
N PRO A 7 49.35 5.14 29.84
CA PRO A 7 49.12 5.00 28.39
C PRO A 7 48.27 3.79 27.91
N ASP A 8 48.16 3.68 26.58
CA ASP A 8 47.71 2.58 25.70
C ASP A 8 47.55 1.15 26.28
N SER A 9 46.48 0.45 25.86
CA SER A 9 46.59 -0.91 25.30
C SER A 9 45.26 -1.47 24.75
N LEU A 10 45.33 -1.89 23.50
CA LEU A 10 44.51 -2.91 22.84
C LEU A 10 44.56 -4.26 23.60
N HIS A 11 43.48 -5.03 23.46
CA HIS A 11 43.33 -6.51 23.46
C HIS A 11 42.02 -6.88 24.17
N HIS A 12 40.99 -7.39 23.48
CA HIS A 12 40.84 -8.77 22.99
C HIS A 12 39.73 -9.43 23.81
N ILE A 13 38.53 -9.56 23.22
CA ILE A 13 37.51 -10.52 23.68
C ILE A 13 37.08 -11.34 22.47
N GLN A 14 37.02 -12.63 22.73
CA GLN A 14 37.03 -13.74 21.80
C GLN A 14 35.69 -13.97 21.11
N SER A 15 35.85 -14.49 19.90
CA SER A 15 34.98 -15.33 19.09
C SER A 15 34.14 -16.35 19.86
N LEU A 16 32.87 -16.46 19.47
CA LEU A 16 32.07 -17.68 19.59
C LEU A 16 31.41 -17.98 18.24
N ASP A 17 31.52 -19.26 17.88
CA ASP A 17 31.36 -19.87 16.58
C ASP A 17 29.92 -19.91 16.04
N LEU A 18 29.79 -19.76 14.71
CA LEU A 18 28.61 -20.16 13.94
C LEU A 18 29.03 -21.28 12.96
N PRO A 19 28.24 -22.37 12.85
CA PRO A 19 28.63 -23.54 12.06
C PRO A 19 28.53 -23.31 10.54
N SER A 20 29.49 -23.90 9.84
CA SER A 20 29.68 -23.89 8.39
C SER A 20 28.76 -24.88 7.64
N ALA A 21 28.31 -24.41 6.47
CA ALA A 21 27.94 -25.06 5.21
C ALA A 21 27.56 -26.55 5.16
N GLY A 22 26.37 -26.80 4.61
CA GLY A 22 25.98 -28.05 3.94
C GLY A 22 25.35 -27.73 2.57
N ASP A 23 25.89 -28.36 1.53
CA ASP A 23 25.65 -28.18 0.11
C ASP A 23 24.22 -28.52 -0.38
N CYS A 24 23.73 -27.76 -1.37
CA CYS A 24 22.91 -28.30 -2.46
C CYS A 24 23.27 -27.59 -3.77
N GLN A 25 24.14 -28.24 -4.54
CA GLN A 25 24.51 -27.87 -5.91
C GLN A 25 23.31 -28.05 -6.85
N ILE A 26 22.95 -27.00 -7.58
CA ILE A 26 22.09 -27.09 -8.76
C ILE A 26 22.97 -27.38 -9.99
N HIS A 27 22.73 -28.55 -10.57
CA HIS A 27 23.34 -29.05 -11.80
C HIS A 27 23.06 -28.11 -12.97
N VAL A 28 24.12 -27.61 -13.60
CA VAL A 28 24.06 -27.03 -14.95
C VAL A 28 24.47 -28.15 -15.91
N ALA A 29 23.51 -28.70 -16.65
CA ALA A 29 23.79 -29.63 -17.73
C ALA A 29 24.11 -28.84 -19.02
N PRO A 30 25.30 -29.03 -19.62
CA PRO A 30 25.63 -28.46 -20.92
C PRO A 30 25.14 -29.42 -22.01
N CYS A 31 24.23 -28.99 -22.87
CA CYS A 31 23.89 -29.76 -24.06
C CYS A 31 24.63 -29.17 -25.27
N GLN A 32 25.57 -29.98 -25.76
CA GLN A 32 26.47 -29.73 -26.87
C GLN A 32 25.70 -29.60 -28.19
N LEU A 33 26.11 -28.63 -29.02
CA LEU A 33 25.83 -28.59 -30.45
C LEU A 33 26.74 -29.59 -31.19
N PRO A 34 26.24 -30.45 -32.08
CA PRO A 34 27.06 -31.10 -33.07
C PRO A 34 27.14 -30.23 -34.35
N ALA A 35 28.34 -30.17 -34.91
CA ALA A 35 28.65 -29.58 -36.20
C ALA A 35 28.66 -30.65 -37.31
N GLU A 36 28.58 -30.14 -38.55
CA GLU A 36 28.95 -30.75 -39.85
C GLU A 36 27.86 -31.53 -40.63
N LEU A 37 27.46 -30.99 -41.80
CA LEU A 37 27.99 -31.39 -43.12
C LEU A 37 27.24 -30.65 -44.28
N GLN A 38 28.00 -29.87 -45.03
CA GLN A 38 27.77 -29.48 -46.44
C GLN A 38 27.85 -30.76 -47.32
N THR A 39 27.16 -31.03 -48.44
CA THR A 39 26.58 -30.30 -49.61
C THR A 39 25.93 -31.39 -50.53
N PRO A 40 25.44 -31.16 -51.79
CA PRO A 40 24.58 -30.10 -52.36
C PRO A 40 23.45 -30.62 -53.32
N VAL A 41 22.63 -29.67 -53.82
CA VAL A 41 21.77 -29.65 -55.04
C VAL A 41 20.53 -30.58 -55.13
N SER A 42 19.32 -30.00 -55.23
CA SER A 42 18.49 -30.02 -56.46
C SER A 42 17.02 -29.59 -56.25
N SER A 43 16.60 -28.61 -57.05
CA SER A 43 15.28 -28.43 -57.70
C SER A 43 13.96 -28.33 -56.91
N CYS A 44 13.42 -27.10 -56.92
CA CYS A 44 12.04 -26.65 -57.19
C CYS A 44 10.87 -26.88 -56.18
N PRO A 45 9.86 -25.97 -56.19
CA PRO A 45 9.02 -25.64 -55.02
C PRO A 45 7.52 -25.90 -55.24
N GLU A 46 6.76 -26.45 -54.28
CA GLU A 46 5.28 -26.27 -54.26
C GLU A 46 4.51 -26.66 -52.98
N GLU A 47 5.15 -26.69 -51.79
CA GLU A 47 4.47 -27.14 -50.55
C GLU A 47 4.49 -26.14 -49.38
N SER A 48 4.70 -24.84 -49.66
CA SER A 48 4.95 -23.83 -48.62
C SER A 48 3.72 -23.07 -48.12
N LEU A 49 2.52 -23.29 -48.69
CA LEU A 49 1.37 -22.44 -48.38
C LEU A 49 0.52 -22.92 -47.20
N LEU A 50 0.43 -24.25 -46.96
CA LEU A 50 -0.43 -24.81 -45.91
C LEU A 50 0.17 -24.69 -44.49
N MET A 51 1.50 -24.69 -44.33
CA MET A 51 2.14 -24.51 -43.01
C MET A 51 2.18 -23.05 -42.52
N GLN A 52 1.88 -22.07 -43.38
CA GLN A 52 1.84 -20.65 -42.99
C GLN A 52 0.51 -20.26 -42.34
N GLU A 53 -0.61 -20.88 -42.72
CA GLU A 53 -1.91 -20.57 -42.11
C GLU A 53 -2.03 -21.13 -40.68
N GLU A 54 -1.51 -22.33 -40.42
CA GLU A 54 -1.56 -22.93 -39.08
C GLU A 54 -0.70 -22.18 -38.06
N THR A 55 0.47 -21.69 -38.47
CA THR A 55 1.35 -20.86 -37.61
C THR A 55 0.75 -19.48 -37.33
N ALA A 56 -0.01 -18.90 -38.28
CA ALA A 56 -0.73 -17.65 -38.06
C ALA A 56 -1.89 -17.82 -37.07
N ALA A 57 -2.62 -18.95 -37.11
CA ALA A 57 -3.68 -19.25 -36.14
C ALA A 57 -3.11 -19.49 -34.73
N PHE A 58 -1.99 -20.20 -34.62
CA PHE A 58 -1.30 -20.42 -33.34
C PHE A 58 -0.71 -19.13 -32.77
N LEU A 59 -0.06 -18.31 -33.60
CA LEU A 59 0.44 -17.00 -33.18
C LEU A 59 -0.71 -16.06 -32.82
N SER A 60 -1.83 -16.08 -33.54
CA SER A 60 -3.04 -15.29 -33.20
C SER A 60 -3.65 -15.75 -31.87
N LEU A 61 -3.75 -17.05 -31.61
CA LEU A 61 -4.24 -17.59 -30.33
C LEU A 61 -3.28 -17.30 -29.18
N LEU A 62 -1.96 -17.48 -29.37
CA LEU A 62 -0.95 -17.09 -28.37
C LEU A 62 -0.93 -15.59 -28.14
N TRP A 63 -1.10 -14.77 -29.18
CA TRP A 63 -1.16 -13.31 -29.10
C TRP A 63 -2.45 -12.85 -28.44
N THR A 64 -3.58 -13.50 -28.68
CA THR A 64 -4.86 -13.26 -27.98
C THR A 64 -4.82 -13.74 -26.54
N PHE A 65 -4.06 -14.81 -26.24
CA PHE A 65 -3.83 -15.29 -24.88
C PHE A 65 -2.86 -14.37 -24.11
N TYR A 66 -1.84 -13.82 -24.78
CA TYR A 66 -0.91 -12.83 -24.20
C TYR A 66 -1.52 -11.42 -24.11
N LEU A 67 -2.43 -11.02 -25.01
CA LEU A 67 -3.21 -9.78 -24.87
C LEU A 67 -4.40 -9.92 -23.93
N GLY A 68 -5.01 -11.11 -23.84
CA GLY A 68 -6.11 -11.41 -22.92
C GLY A 68 -5.63 -11.57 -21.47
N ASN A 69 -4.40 -12.03 -21.28
CA ASN A 69 -3.63 -11.89 -20.04
C ASN A 69 -2.76 -10.63 -20.05
N GLY A 70 -3.28 -9.53 -20.62
CA GLY A 70 -2.72 -8.21 -20.34
C GLY A 70 -2.51 -8.12 -18.84
N LEU A 71 -1.24 -7.92 -18.43
CA LEU A 71 -0.78 -8.01 -17.06
C LEU A 71 -1.89 -7.54 -16.13
N ARG A 72 -2.52 -8.48 -15.41
CA ARG A 72 -3.13 -8.10 -14.13
C ARG A 72 -1.96 -7.56 -13.36
N GLU A 73 -1.85 -6.23 -13.25
CA GLU A 73 -0.90 -5.63 -12.32
C GLU A 73 -1.20 -6.31 -10.99
N ASP A 74 -0.26 -7.16 -10.55
CA ASP A 74 -0.40 -7.92 -9.33
C ASP A 74 -0.29 -6.91 -8.20
N VAL A 75 -1.44 -6.34 -7.83
CA VAL A 75 -1.54 -5.34 -6.77
C VAL A 75 -1.30 -6.09 -5.48
N SER A 76 -0.10 -5.91 -4.92
CA SER A 76 0.20 -6.49 -3.62
C SER A 76 -0.71 -5.86 -2.57
N TYR A 77 -1.37 -6.71 -1.81
CA TYR A 77 -2.24 -6.29 -0.72
C TYR A 77 -1.95 -7.09 0.53
N GLU A 78 -2.29 -6.50 1.66
CA GLU A 78 -2.18 -7.14 2.98
C GLU A 78 -3.56 -7.12 3.64
N GLU A 79 -4.00 -8.26 4.18
CA GLU A 79 -5.14 -8.30 5.09
C GLU A 79 -4.63 -7.95 6.51
N ARG A 80 -5.22 -6.92 7.12
CA ARG A 80 -4.85 -6.47 8.46
C ARG A 80 -6.08 -6.22 9.32
N ALA A 81 -6.02 -6.67 10.57
CA ALA A 81 -7.00 -6.31 11.59
C ALA A 81 -6.59 -4.98 12.22
N CYS A 82 -7.43 -3.96 12.07
CA CYS A 82 -7.26 -2.67 12.73
C CYS A 82 -8.04 -2.67 14.04
N GLU A 83 -7.35 -2.39 15.14
CA GLU A 83 -7.97 -2.25 16.44
C GLU A 83 -9.06 -1.16 16.44
N GLY A 84 -10.12 -1.45 17.19
CA GLY A 84 -11.17 -0.49 17.48
C GLY A 84 -10.77 0.52 18.56
N GLY A 85 -11.77 1.22 19.07
CA GLY A 85 -11.65 2.21 20.13
C GLY A 85 -12.30 3.53 19.75
N LYS A 86 -11.95 4.59 20.47
CA LYS A 86 -12.43 5.95 20.26
C LYS A 86 -11.54 6.68 19.26
N PHE A 87 -12.20 7.35 18.31
CA PHE A 87 -11.60 8.13 17.25
C PHE A 87 -12.17 9.55 17.30
N ALA A 88 -11.30 10.54 17.09
CA ALA A 88 -11.74 11.89 16.80
C ALA A 88 -12.07 11.98 15.31
N THR A 89 -13.30 12.35 15.00
CA THR A 89 -13.83 12.43 13.65
C THR A 89 -14.20 13.86 13.29
N VAL A 90 -13.91 14.24 12.05
CA VAL A 90 -14.34 15.51 11.46
C VAL A 90 -14.96 15.19 10.11
N GLU A 91 -16.23 15.51 9.96
CA GLU A 91 -16.96 15.32 8.71
C GLU A 91 -17.09 16.66 7.99
N VAL A 92 -16.71 16.68 6.71
CA VAL A 92 -16.85 17.83 5.84
C VAL A 92 -17.63 17.40 4.60
N THR A 93 -18.71 18.11 4.31
CA THR A 93 -19.60 17.87 3.16
C THR A 93 -19.58 19.06 2.20
N ASN A 94 -20.06 18.85 0.97
CA ASN A 94 -20.15 19.85 -0.10
C ASN A 94 -18.80 20.38 -0.60
N LYS A 95 -17.70 19.65 -0.35
CA LYS A 95 -16.35 20.01 -0.79
C LYS A 95 -15.63 18.81 -1.41
N PRO A 96 -14.72 19.03 -2.39
CA PRO A 96 -13.85 17.97 -2.89
C PRO A 96 -12.91 17.46 -1.79
N VAL A 97 -12.41 16.24 -1.94
CA VAL A 97 -11.62 15.53 -0.92
C VAL A 97 -10.41 16.35 -0.46
N ASP A 98 -9.64 16.93 -1.39
CA ASP A 98 -8.45 17.71 -1.07
C ASP A 98 -8.77 18.98 -0.26
N GLU A 99 -9.84 19.69 -0.60
CA GLU A 99 -10.25 20.89 0.13
C GLU A 99 -10.81 20.54 1.51
N ALA A 100 -11.64 19.50 1.56
CA ALA A 100 -12.21 18.98 2.80
C ALA A 100 -11.11 18.54 3.77
N LEU A 101 -10.07 17.86 3.27
CA LEU A 101 -8.93 17.43 4.07
C LEU A 101 -8.12 18.63 4.59
N ARG A 102 -7.89 19.66 3.75
CA ARG A 102 -7.17 20.88 4.14
C ARG A 102 -7.91 21.67 5.23
N GLU A 103 -9.23 21.55 5.29
CA GLU A 103 -10.04 22.14 6.36
C GLU A 103 -10.10 21.27 7.62
N ALA A 104 -10.28 19.96 7.46
CA ALA A 104 -10.46 19.03 8.57
C ALA A 104 -9.15 18.73 9.33
N MET A 105 -8.02 18.61 8.62
CA MET A 105 -6.73 18.28 9.24
C MET A 105 -6.32 19.29 10.33
N PRO A 106 -6.32 20.62 10.10
CA PRO A 106 -5.99 21.57 11.14
C PRO A 106 -6.88 21.49 12.39
N LYS A 107 -8.17 21.14 12.24
CA LYS A 107 -9.11 20.98 13.36
C LYS A 107 -8.68 19.83 14.27
N VAL A 108 -8.43 18.65 13.67
CA VAL A 108 -7.91 17.48 14.41
C VAL A 108 -6.56 17.80 15.05
N MET A 109 -5.66 18.47 14.31
CA MET A 109 -4.34 18.86 14.79
C MET A 109 -4.39 19.76 16.02
N LYS A 110 -5.31 20.73 16.05
CA LYS A 110 -5.53 21.59 17.21
C LYS A 110 -6.01 20.80 18.41
N TYR A 111 -6.98 19.91 18.22
CA TYR A 111 -7.52 19.05 19.28
C TYR A 111 -6.43 18.19 19.93
N VAL A 112 -5.65 17.47 19.12
CA VAL A 112 -4.56 16.62 19.61
C VAL A 112 -3.38 17.43 20.14
N GLY A 113 -3.26 18.69 19.70
CA GLY A 113 -2.27 19.65 20.17
C GLY A 113 -2.61 20.35 21.49
N GLY A 114 -3.82 20.15 22.03
CA GLY A 114 -4.23 20.72 23.32
C GLY A 114 -5.44 21.65 23.28
N THR A 115 -6.07 21.85 22.12
CA THR A 115 -7.36 22.57 22.02
C THR A 115 -8.51 21.63 22.39
N ASN A 116 -8.56 21.31 23.68
CA ASN A 116 -9.60 20.52 24.33
C ASN A 116 -9.90 21.11 25.71
N ASP A 117 -11.01 20.67 26.31
CA ASP A 117 -11.48 21.08 27.64
C ASP A 117 -10.40 21.04 28.74
N LYS A 118 -9.45 20.10 28.63
CA LYS A 118 -8.38 19.88 29.60
C LYS A 118 -7.07 20.62 29.26
N GLY A 119 -6.97 21.23 28.07
CA GLY A 119 -5.73 21.86 27.61
C GLY A 119 -4.57 20.88 27.38
N ILE A 120 -4.85 19.58 27.21
CA ILE A 120 -3.82 18.52 27.16
C ILE A 120 -3.42 18.21 25.72
N GLY A 121 -2.14 18.37 25.39
CA GLY A 121 -1.57 17.88 24.15
C GLY A 121 -1.47 16.36 24.17
N MET A 122 -2.30 15.68 23.38
CA MET A 122 -2.30 14.22 23.28
C MET A 122 -1.16 13.67 22.41
N GLY A 123 -0.63 14.51 21.52
CA GLY A 123 0.38 14.11 20.53
C GLY A 123 -0.24 13.48 19.28
N MET A 124 0.55 13.44 18.21
CA MET A 124 0.13 12.83 16.95
C MET A 124 0.22 11.30 17.02
N THR A 125 -0.80 10.60 16.50
CA THR A 125 -0.73 9.17 16.20
C THR A 125 -0.67 8.98 14.69
N VAL A 126 0.13 8.02 14.25
CA VAL A 126 0.15 7.56 12.85
C VAL A 126 -0.48 6.17 12.75
N PRO A 127 -1.15 5.86 11.63
CA PRO A 127 -1.47 6.75 10.50
C PRO A 127 -2.65 7.69 10.79
N VAL A 128 -2.74 8.76 10.00
CA VAL A 128 -3.97 9.54 9.89
C VAL A 128 -4.81 8.94 8.76
N SER A 129 -6.05 8.56 9.08
CA SER A 129 -6.97 7.97 8.12
C SER A 129 -8.12 8.91 7.80
N PHE A 130 -8.61 8.89 6.56
CA PHE A 130 -9.83 9.57 6.16
C PHE A 130 -10.66 8.66 5.28
N ALA A 131 -11.96 8.58 5.59
CA ALA A 131 -12.94 7.86 4.82
C ALA A 131 -13.44 8.74 3.68
N VAL A 132 -13.46 8.15 2.48
CA VAL A 132 -14.07 8.72 1.29
C VAL A 132 -15.17 7.79 0.82
N PHE A 133 -16.16 8.38 0.15
CA PHE A 133 -17.38 7.71 -0.26
C PHE A 133 -17.43 7.72 -1.79
N PRO A 134 -17.21 6.58 -2.46
CA PRO A 134 -17.37 6.50 -3.89
C PRO A 134 -18.84 6.66 -4.30
N ASP A 135 -19.06 7.27 -5.46
CA ASP A 135 -20.35 7.37 -6.12
C ASP A 135 -20.49 6.28 -7.21
N GLU A 136 -21.70 6.08 -7.74
CA GLU A 136 -21.99 5.02 -8.73
C GLU A 136 -21.24 5.21 -10.05
N ASP A 137 -20.93 6.47 -10.40
CA ASP A 137 -20.16 6.83 -11.59
C ASP A 137 -18.64 6.61 -11.43
N GLY A 138 -18.20 6.19 -10.24
CA GLY A 138 -16.80 5.98 -9.89
C GLY A 138 -16.05 7.25 -9.49
N SER A 139 -16.72 8.40 -9.41
CA SER A 139 -16.19 9.61 -8.78
C SER A 139 -16.31 9.51 -7.24
N LEU A 140 -15.69 10.46 -6.51
CA LEU A 140 -15.90 10.56 -5.08
C LEU A 140 -16.99 11.59 -4.77
N GLN A 141 -17.88 11.22 -3.86
CA GLN A 141 -18.83 12.16 -3.31
C GLN A 141 -18.07 13.33 -2.68
N LYS A 142 -18.70 14.51 -2.70
CA LYS A 142 -18.21 15.71 -2.01
C LYS A 142 -18.38 15.60 -0.49
N LYS A 143 -17.88 14.51 0.08
CA LYS A 143 -17.99 14.11 1.48
C LYS A 143 -16.71 13.41 1.88
N LEU A 144 -16.10 13.91 2.94
CA LEU A 144 -14.92 13.32 3.56
C LEU A 144 -15.11 13.27 5.06
N LYS A 145 -14.71 12.16 5.67
CA LYS A 145 -14.70 12.01 7.12
C LYS A 145 -13.31 11.62 7.59
N VAL A 146 -12.64 12.51 8.31
CA VAL A 146 -11.36 12.20 8.94
C VAL A 146 -11.60 11.28 10.14
N TRP A 147 -10.72 10.30 10.31
CA TRP A 147 -10.67 9.38 11.45
C TRP A 147 -9.27 9.42 12.06
N PHE A 148 -9.17 10.05 13.23
CA PHE A 148 -7.94 10.09 14.01
C PHE A 148 -8.05 9.20 15.24
N ARG A 149 -7.18 8.21 15.36
CA ARG A 149 -7.19 7.29 16.50
C ARG A 149 -6.69 8.01 17.74
N ILE A 150 -7.49 8.04 18.80
CA ILE A 150 -7.05 8.63 20.06
C ILE A 150 -5.92 7.76 20.65
N PRO A 151 -4.82 8.33 21.19
CA PRO A 151 -3.76 7.55 21.81
C PRO A 151 -4.28 6.63 22.92
N ASN A 152 -3.65 5.47 23.12
CA ASN A 152 -4.09 4.45 24.09
C ASN A 152 -4.30 5.00 25.50
N GLN A 153 -3.45 5.94 25.93
CA GLN A 153 -3.55 6.61 27.23
C GLN A 153 -4.86 7.41 27.44
N PHE A 154 -5.53 7.83 26.37
CA PHE A 154 -6.77 8.61 26.41
C PHE A 154 -8.00 7.83 25.94
N GLN A 155 -7.86 6.55 25.55
CA GLN A 155 -8.97 5.75 25.02
C GLN A 155 -10.14 5.61 26.01
N SER A 156 -9.87 5.43 27.30
CA SER A 156 -10.93 5.31 28.31
C SER A 156 -11.71 6.63 28.48
N ASN A 157 -11.01 7.76 28.59
CA ASN A 157 -11.60 9.07 28.86
C ASN A 157 -10.95 10.17 28.00
N PRO A 158 -11.31 10.28 26.72
CA PRO A 158 -10.72 11.27 25.83
C PRO A 158 -11.09 12.69 26.27
N PRO A 159 -10.17 13.68 26.16
CA PRO A 159 -10.51 15.08 26.36
C PRO A 159 -11.65 15.50 25.43
N VAL A 160 -12.56 16.34 25.92
CA VAL A 160 -13.69 16.83 25.12
C VAL A 160 -13.14 17.88 24.15
N PRO A 161 -13.38 17.74 22.83
CA PRO A 161 -12.94 18.75 21.87
C PRO A 161 -13.60 20.10 22.15
N SER A 162 -12.84 21.18 22.04
CA SER A 162 -13.39 22.54 22.15
C SER A 162 -14.06 23.04 20.86
N ASP A 163 -13.86 22.31 19.76
CA ASP A 163 -14.44 22.60 18.45
C ASP A 163 -15.60 21.63 18.20
N ASP A 164 -16.82 22.17 18.06
CA ASP A 164 -18.05 21.39 17.88
C ASP A 164 -18.08 20.58 16.57
N SER A 165 -17.19 20.89 15.61
CA SER A 165 -17.05 20.11 14.38
C SER A 165 -16.31 18.78 14.59
N ILE A 166 -15.64 18.60 15.73
CA ILE A 166 -14.95 17.37 16.10
C ILE A 166 -15.88 16.52 16.96
N LYS A 167 -16.13 15.29 16.52
CA LYS A 167 -16.90 14.30 17.28
C LYS A 167 -15.98 13.21 17.77
N ILE A 168 -16.30 12.65 18.94
CA ILE A 168 -15.64 11.46 19.44
C ILE A 168 -16.55 10.28 19.13
N GLU A 169 -16.14 9.44 18.21
CA GLU A 169 -16.88 8.26 17.79
C GLU A 169 -16.15 6.99 18.19
N GLU A 170 -16.88 6.01 18.69
CA GLU A 170 -16.36 4.68 18.95
C GLU A 170 -16.54 3.81 17.70
N ARG A 171 -15.47 3.14 17.29
CA ARG A 171 -15.47 2.21 16.17
C ARG A 171 -14.97 0.86 16.66
N GLU A 172 -15.70 -0.19 16.32
CA GLU A 172 -15.25 -1.57 16.55
C GLU A 172 -13.98 -1.88 15.75
N SER A 173 -13.32 -2.99 16.07
CA SER A 173 -12.21 -3.49 15.27
C SER A 173 -12.70 -3.83 13.86
N ILE A 174 -11.98 -3.36 12.85
CA ILE A 174 -12.30 -3.62 11.45
C ILE A 174 -11.19 -4.42 10.81
N THR A 175 -11.52 -5.36 9.94
CA THR A 175 -10.54 -5.99 9.07
C THR A 175 -10.51 -5.24 7.75
N VAL A 176 -9.32 -4.88 7.28
CA VAL A 176 -9.15 -4.14 6.03
C VAL A 176 -8.14 -4.84 5.13
N TYR A 177 -8.36 -4.70 3.83
CA TYR A 177 -7.37 -5.01 2.81
C TYR A 177 -6.67 -3.72 2.45
N SER A 178 -5.36 -3.68 2.63
CA SER A 178 -4.55 -2.48 2.39
C SER A 178 -3.60 -2.69 1.22
N THR A 179 -3.53 -1.70 0.33
CA THR A 179 -2.46 -1.60 -0.67
C THR A 179 -1.62 -0.35 -0.42
N GLN A 180 -0.31 -0.47 -0.58
CA GLN A 180 0.68 0.60 -0.41
C GLN A 180 1.09 1.14 -1.78
N PHE A 181 1.12 2.47 -1.91
CA PHE A 181 1.61 3.12 -3.11
C PHE A 181 2.40 4.38 -2.78
N GLY A 182 3.39 4.66 -3.63
CA GLY A 182 4.28 5.81 -3.49
C GLY A 182 3.80 7.04 -4.27
N GLY A 183 4.47 8.17 -4.04
CA GLY A 183 4.27 9.40 -4.82
C GLY A 183 3.27 10.38 -4.20
N TYR A 184 2.92 11.41 -4.96
CA TYR A 184 1.96 12.43 -4.53
C TYR A 184 0.55 11.92 -4.83
N ALA A 185 -0.09 11.29 -3.84
CA ALA A 185 -1.43 10.77 -3.99
C ALA A 185 -2.45 11.91 -4.18
N LYS A 186 -3.04 11.98 -5.37
CA LYS A 186 -4.23 12.78 -5.65
C LYS A 186 -5.47 11.92 -5.51
N GLU A 187 -6.63 12.59 -5.50
CA GLU A 187 -7.93 11.93 -5.52
C GLU A 187 -8.04 10.81 -6.57
N THR A 188 -7.58 11.07 -7.79
CA THR A 188 -7.57 10.11 -8.90
C THR A 188 -6.72 8.88 -8.63
N ASP A 189 -5.60 9.05 -7.93
CA ASP A 189 -4.70 7.94 -7.59
C ASP A 189 -5.37 7.04 -6.53
N TYR A 190 -6.01 7.64 -5.52
CA TYR A 190 -6.78 6.89 -4.53
C TYR A 190 -7.91 6.07 -5.17
N VAL A 191 -8.66 6.67 -6.11
CA VAL A 191 -9.73 5.97 -6.83
C VAL A 191 -9.16 4.82 -7.68
N SER A 192 -8.05 5.05 -8.39
CA SER A 192 -7.40 4.02 -9.20
C SER A 192 -6.90 2.86 -8.35
N GLN A 193 -6.22 3.14 -7.25
CA GLN A 193 -5.70 2.13 -6.32
C GLN A 193 -6.83 1.35 -5.64
N ALA A 194 -7.92 2.03 -5.25
CA ALA A 194 -9.10 1.36 -4.70
C ALA A 194 -9.74 0.41 -5.73
N ARG A 195 -9.85 0.83 -6.99
CA ARG A 195 -10.39 0.01 -8.09
C ARG A 195 -9.51 -1.21 -8.35
N GLN A 196 -8.20 -1.01 -8.45
CA GLN A 196 -7.22 -2.09 -8.66
C GLN A 196 -7.26 -3.10 -7.51
N LEU A 197 -7.27 -2.63 -6.26
CA LEU A 197 -7.37 -3.50 -5.09
C LEU A 197 -8.71 -4.26 -5.06
N ARG A 198 -9.83 -3.62 -5.39
CA ARG A 198 -11.13 -4.30 -5.47
C ARG A 198 -11.14 -5.39 -6.55
N ALA A 199 -10.53 -5.13 -7.71
CA ALA A 199 -10.40 -6.12 -8.78
C ALA A 199 -9.48 -7.30 -8.38
N ALA A 200 -8.40 -7.03 -7.63
CA ALA A 200 -7.52 -8.09 -7.11
C ALA A 200 -8.21 -9.00 -6.08
N LEU A 201 -9.15 -8.44 -5.30
CA LEU A 201 -9.94 -9.18 -4.31
C LEU A 201 -11.18 -9.85 -4.91
N GLU A 202 -11.54 -9.56 -6.16
CA GLU A 202 -12.70 -10.12 -6.83
C GLU A 202 -12.57 -11.66 -6.91
N GLY A 203 -13.57 -12.36 -6.38
CA GLY A 203 -13.56 -13.83 -6.27
C GLY A 203 -12.76 -14.40 -5.08
N THR A 204 -12.01 -13.57 -4.34
CA THR A 204 -11.23 -14.00 -3.15
C THR A 204 -11.86 -13.54 -1.85
N ALA A 205 -12.34 -12.28 -1.78
CA ALA A 205 -12.91 -11.69 -0.58
C ALA A 205 -14.03 -10.68 -0.89
N THR A 206 -14.95 -10.50 0.07
CA THR A 206 -16.01 -9.50 -0.04
C THR A 206 -15.63 -8.25 0.73
N CYS A 207 -15.69 -7.10 0.05
CA CYS A 207 -15.40 -5.79 0.61
C CYS A 207 -16.62 -4.89 0.55
N ARG A 208 -16.69 -3.93 1.47
CA ARG A 208 -17.70 -2.89 1.47
C ARG A 208 -17.64 -2.03 0.21
N GLY A 209 -18.83 -1.71 -0.28
CA GLY A 209 -19.10 -0.91 -1.48
C GLY A 209 -19.01 0.59 -1.23
N ASP A 210 -19.44 0.99 -0.05
CA ASP A 210 -19.96 2.32 0.29
C ASP A 210 -18.90 3.31 0.78
N LEU A 211 -17.77 2.82 1.25
CA LEU A 211 -16.64 3.63 1.68
C LEU A 211 -15.33 2.86 1.59
N TYR A 212 -14.25 3.61 1.53
CA TYR A 212 -12.91 3.11 1.77
C TYR A 212 -12.09 4.15 2.52
N PHE A 213 -11.02 3.71 3.20
CA PHE A 213 -10.14 4.62 3.91
C PHE A 213 -8.89 4.88 3.08
N CYS A 214 -8.49 6.14 3.05
CA CYS A 214 -7.18 6.58 2.59
C CYS A 214 -6.35 6.89 3.82
N THR A 215 -5.13 6.37 3.88
CA THR A 215 -4.24 6.63 5.02
C THR A 215 -2.95 7.26 4.56
N GLY A 216 -2.55 8.31 5.29
CA GLY A 216 -1.30 9.02 5.11
C GLY A 216 -0.47 8.91 6.37
N TYR A 217 0.77 8.46 6.22
CA TYR A 217 1.73 8.36 7.34
C TYR A 217 2.58 9.63 7.47
N ASP A 218 2.61 10.46 6.43
CA ASP A 218 3.46 11.62 6.35
C ASP A 218 2.66 12.93 6.46
N PRO A 219 3.15 13.91 7.24
CA PRO A 219 2.51 15.21 7.38
C PRO A 219 2.37 15.91 6.02
N PRO A 220 1.35 16.76 5.86
CA PRO A 220 1.02 17.38 4.56
C PRO A 220 2.16 18.23 3.97
N MET A 221 3.15 18.65 4.77
CA MET A 221 4.28 19.46 4.32
C MET A 221 5.49 18.68 3.81
N LYS A 222 5.49 17.33 3.81
CA LYS A 222 6.65 16.54 3.35
C LYS A 222 6.57 16.25 1.84
N PRO A 223 7.51 16.74 1.01
CA PRO A 223 7.38 16.68 -0.45
C PRO A 223 7.76 15.33 -1.10
N TYR A 224 8.62 14.51 -0.48
CA TYR A 224 9.09 13.24 -1.06
C TYR A 224 9.05 12.08 -0.06
N GLY A 225 8.96 10.84 -0.58
CA GLY A 225 8.99 9.62 0.23
C GLY A 225 7.74 9.42 1.09
N ARG A 226 6.58 9.90 0.63
CA ARG A 226 5.31 9.69 1.33
C ARG A 226 4.83 8.27 1.10
N ARG A 227 4.42 7.60 2.18
CA ARG A 227 3.71 6.33 2.11
C ARG A 227 2.22 6.61 2.21
N ASN A 228 1.49 6.32 1.14
CA ASN A 228 0.04 6.39 1.11
C ASN A 228 -0.53 4.99 0.97
N GLU A 229 -1.66 4.74 1.61
CA GLU A 229 -2.34 3.46 1.51
C GLU A 229 -3.82 3.64 1.25
N VAL A 230 -4.40 2.67 0.55
CA VAL A 230 -5.85 2.52 0.39
C VAL A 230 -6.28 1.28 1.14
N TRP A 231 -7.29 1.42 2.00
CA TRP A 231 -7.85 0.35 2.80
C TRP A 231 -9.31 0.12 2.40
N LEU A 232 -9.60 -1.06 1.83
CA LEU A 232 -10.97 -1.54 1.64
C LEU A 232 -11.42 -2.29 2.89
N VAL A 233 -12.59 -1.96 3.40
CA VAL A 233 -13.15 -2.61 4.59
C VAL A 233 -13.75 -3.95 4.20
N LYS A 234 -13.36 -5.02 4.89
CA LYS A 234 -13.97 -6.35 4.73
C LYS A 234 -15.44 -6.31 5.16
N ALA A 235 -16.31 -6.90 4.36
CA ALA A 235 -17.76 -6.95 4.61
C ALA A 235 -18.14 -7.98 5.67
#